data_AF-A0A7Y6B7Q9-F1
#
_entry.id   AF-A0A7Y6B7Q9-F1
#
_cell.length_a   1.000
_cell.length_b   1.000
_cell.length_c   1.000
_cell.angle_alpha   90.00
_cell.angle_beta   90.00
_cell.angle_gamma   90.00
#
_symmetry.space_group_name_H-M   'P 1'
#
loop_
_entity.id
_entity.type
_entity.pdbx_description
1 polymer ?
#
loop_
_entity_poly.entity_id
_entity_poly.type
_entity_poly.pdbx_seq_one_letter_code
_entity_poly.pdbx_strand_id
1 'polypeptide(L)'
;MTMLLRLATVLLLALTYALPAQAAVTITFWSHELGNSFPHAFFSLRGTVDATGQPVDANYGFTAKSVSPAILMGTVKGRLDISKPFYISTSDAQFSYVMTDAQYAAILALVAAWDEKTGDARYNLNERNCVHFVQEAAQRLGLVGLDHPDLMKKPRSYLKAVAQANVDRVTVIGQPGKAYLASLPPLPVAPVTPQPAAPAVDDAATVQGAMGTSSRMSTTDS
;
A
#
# COMPACT_ATOMS: atom_id res chain seq x y z
N MET A 1 -9.13 -51.46 -10.79
CA MET A 1 -7.86 -50.78 -11.17
C MET A 1 -8.05 -49.55 -12.05
N THR A 2 -8.94 -49.56 -13.04
CA THR A 2 -9.17 -48.43 -13.97
C THR A 2 -9.75 -47.15 -13.35
N MET A 3 -10.58 -47.26 -12.30
CA MET A 3 -11.17 -46.08 -11.64
C MET A 3 -10.15 -45.33 -10.75
N LEU A 4 -9.29 -46.06 -10.03
CA LEU A 4 -8.18 -45.50 -9.25
C LEU A 4 -7.16 -44.78 -10.15
N LEU A 5 -6.85 -45.37 -11.32
CA LEU A 5 -5.95 -44.75 -12.29
C LEU A 5 -6.54 -43.45 -12.88
N ARG A 6 -7.84 -43.41 -13.14
CA ARG A 6 -8.55 -42.21 -13.61
C ARG A 6 -8.60 -41.12 -12.55
N LEU A 7 -8.88 -41.45 -11.30
CA LEU A 7 -8.84 -40.49 -10.19
C LEU A 7 -7.43 -39.92 -9.99
N ALA A 8 -6.41 -40.77 -10.04
CA ALA A 8 -5.01 -40.33 -9.92
C ALA A 8 -4.61 -39.37 -11.07
N THR A 9 -5.10 -39.63 -12.28
CA THR A 9 -4.82 -38.77 -13.46
C THR A 9 -5.53 -37.42 -13.34
N VAL A 10 -6.79 -37.40 -12.91
CA VAL A 10 -7.54 -36.15 -12.68
C VAL A 10 -6.92 -35.34 -11.53
N LEU A 11 -6.47 -36.01 -10.47
CA LEU A 11 -5.80 -35.37 -9.35
C LEU A 11 -4.45 -34.78 -9.77
N LEU A 12 -3.64 -35.51 -10.54
CA LEU A 12 -2.39 -34.97 -11.08
C LEU A 12 -2.63 -33.76 -12.00
N LEU A 13 -3.64 -33.81 -12.87
CA LEU A 13 -4.01 -32.65 -13.69
C LEU A 13 -4.42 -31.47 -12.81
N ALA A 14 -5.27 -31.69 -11.80
CA ALA A 14 -5.73 -30.62 -10.90
C ALA A 14 -4.57 -29.96 -10.12
N LEU A 15 -3.58 -30.74 -9.67
CA LEU A 15 -2.39 -30.18 -9.01
C LEU A 15 -1.49 -29.38 -9.96
N THR A 16 -1.44 -29.71 -11.25
CA THR A 16 -0.67 -28.93 -12.24
C THR A 16 -1.35 -27.63 -12.68
N TYR A 17 -2.66 -27.49 -12.45
CA TYR A 17 -3.42 -26.25 -12.77
C TYR A 17 -3.53 -25.29 -11.58
N ALA A 18 -3.16 -25.69 -10.36
CA ALA A 18 -3.03 -24.78 -9.24
C ALA A 18 -1.75 -23.95 -9.43
N LEU A 19 -1.82 -22.92 -10.27
CA LEU A 19 -0.77 -21.90 -10.32
C LEU A 19 -0.59 -21.36 -8.89
N PRO A 20 0.64 -21.29 -8.36
CA PRO A 20 0.86 -20.65 -7.08
C PRO A 20 0.31 -19.24 -7.19
N ALA A 21 -0.62 -18.88 -6.29
CA ALA A 21 -0.95 -17.48 -6.10
C ALA A 21 0.35 -16.81 -5.68
N GLN A 22 0.99 -16.06 -6.60
CA GLN A 22 2.24 -15.39 -6.28
C GLN A 22 1.96 -14.39 -5.15
N ALA A 23 2.52 -14.68 -3.97
CA ALA A 23 2.58 -13.73 -2.88
C ALA A 23 3.64 -12.69 -3.25
N ALA A 24 3.21 -11.64 -3.95
CA ALA A 24 4.06 -10.50 -4.23
C ALA A 24 3.22 -9.23 -4.21
N VAL A 25 3.85 -8.11 -3.83
CA VAL A 25 3.21 -6.79 -3.89
C VAL A 25 3.50 -6.17 -5.25
N THR A 26 2.45 -5.83 -5.97
CA THR A 26 2.53 -5.07 -7.23
C THR A 26 2.39 -3.59 -6.92
N ILE A 27 3.34 -2.79 -7.39
CA ILE A 27 3.22 -1.33 -7.45
C ILE A 27 2.65 -0.93 -8.81
N THR A 28 1.61 -0.09 -8.83
CA THR A 28 1.08 0.52 -10.06
C THR A 28 1.28 2.03 -10.00
N PHE A 29 1.81 2.61 -11.06
CA PHE A 29 2.00 4.06 -11.21
C PHE A 29 0.84 4.67 -11.98
N TRP A 30 0.32 5.78 -11.43
CA TRP A 30 -0.88 6.44 -11.90
C TRP A 30 -0.59 7.88 -12.24
N SER A 31 -1.25 8.38 -13.28
CA SER A 31 -1.35 9.81 -13.55
C SER A 31 -2.79 10.27 -13.50
N HIS A 32 -3.03 11.45 -12.97
CA HIS A 32 -4.30 12.14 -13.09
C HIS A 32 -4.08 13.43 -13.87
N GLU A 33 -4.78 13.55 -15.00
CA GLU A 33 -4.71 14.74 -15.86
C GLU A 33 -6.04 15.50 -15.81
N LEU A 34 -5.96 16.82 -15.97
CA LEU A 34 -6.92 17.83 -15.54
C LEU A 34 -8.36 17.73 -16.08
N GLY A 35 -9.31 17.90 -15.14
CA GLY A 35 -10.49 18.78 -15.22
C GLY A 35 -10.30 20.00 -14.29
N ASN A 36 -10.82 19.95 -13.04
CA ASN A 36 -10.67 21.01 -12.01
C ASN A 36 -9.49 20.77 -11.02
N SER A 37 -8.62 19.79 -11.25
CA SER A 37 -7.62 19.32 -10.27
C SER A 37 -6.20 19.40 -10.82
N PHE A 38 -5.24 19.87 -10.03
CA PHE A 38 -3.83 19.94 -10.42
C PHE A 38 -3.30 18.57 -10.91
N PRO A 39 -2.55 18.50 -12.03
CA PRO A 39 -2.00 17.24 -12.53
C PRO A 39 -1.22 16.51 -11.44
N HIS A 40 -1.38 15.19 -11.39
CA HIS A 40 -0.83 14.41 -10.29
C HIS A 40 -0.22 13.09 -10.77
N ALA A 41 0.83 12.66 -10.08
CA ALA A 41 1.34 11.29 -10.13
C ALA A 41 1.37 10.70 -8.73
N PHE A 42 1.03 9.44 -8.64
CA PHE A 42 1.01 8.67 -7.39
C PHE A 42 1.20 7.19 -7.72
N PHE A 43 1.35 6.36 -6.70
CA PHE A 43 1.38 4.90 -6.87
C PHE A 43 0.45 4.18 -5.90
N SER A 44 0.00 2.99 -6.28
CA SER A 44 -0.73 2.06 -5.41
C SER A 44 0.07 0.78 -5.21
N LEU A 45 -0.05 0.17 -4.04
CA LEU A 45 0.54 -1.10 -3.66
C LEU A 45 -0.59 -2.09 -3.44
N ARG A 46 -0.56 -3.23 -4.14
CA ARG A 46 -1.58 -4.28 -4.02
C ARG A 46 -0.95 -5.66 -4.07
N GLY A 47 -1.34 -6.54 -3.16
CA GLY A 47 -0.92 -7.94 -3.17
C GLY A 47 -0.68 -8.49 -1.77
N THR A 48 0.29 -9.38 -1.65
CA THR A 48 0.67 -10.01 -0.37
C THR A 48 2.18 -9.96 -0.23
N VAL A 49 2.68 -9.55 0.93
CA VAL A 49 4.12 -9.57 1.25
C VAL A 49 4.56 -11.03 1.36
N ASP A 50 5.57 -11.42 0.59
CA ASP A 50 5.95 -12.84 0.44
C ASP A 50 6.38 -13.45 1.79
N ALA A 51 7.28 -12.76 2.50
CA ALA A 51 7.86 -13.23 3.75
C ALA A 51 6.87 -13.33 4.92
N THR A 52 5.75 -12.59 4.89
CA THR A 52 4.85 -12.47 6.05
C THR A 52 3.42 -12.90 5.77
N GLY A 53 3.03 -13.05 4.50
CA GLY A 53 1.64 -13.29 4.13
C GLY A 53 0.71 -12.10 4.37
N GLN A 54 1.23 -10.94 4.75
CA GLN A 54 0.41 -9.75 5.05
C GLN A 54 -0.19 -9.18 3.76
N PRO A 55 -1.52 -9.02 3.68
CA PRO A 55 -2.16 -8.37 2.53
C PRO A 55 -1.86 -6.88 2.53
N VAL A 56 -1.70 -6.32 1.33
CA VAL A 56 -1.43 -4.90 1.09
C VAL A 56 -2.46 -4.37 0.09
N ASP A 57 -3.12 -3.29 0.48
CA ASP A 57 -3.92 -2.43 -0.40
C ASP A 57 -3.78 -0.98 0.07
N ALA A 58 -2.83 -0.27 -0.52
CA ALA A 58 -2.47 1.08 -0.12
C ALA A 58 -2.17 1.94 -1.34
N ASN A 59 -2.21 3.26 -1.17
CA ASN A 59 -1.76 4.18 -2.20
C ASN A 59 -1.17 5.44 -1.60
N TYR A 60 -0.24 6.05 -2.33
CA TYR A 60 0.56 7.17 -1.88
C TYR A 60 0.81 8.13 -3.04
N GLY A 61 0.41 9.40 -2.85
CA GLY A 61 0.82 10.54 -3.68
C GLY A 61 1.45 11.61 -2.79
N PHE A 62 2.22 12.52 -3.39
CA PHE A 62 2.80 13.66 -2.66
C PHE A 62 2.30 14.98 -3.22
N THR A 63 1.71 15.82 -2.37
CA THR A 63 1.02 17.04 -2.78
C THR A 63 1.28 18.20 -1.83
N ALA A 64 0.96 19.43 -2.26
CA ALA A 64 0.93 20.58 -1.37
C ALA A 64 -0.22 20.45 -0.36
N LYS A 65 0.04 20.80 0.90
CA LYS A 65 -0.97 20.75 1.97
C LYS A 65 -2.16 21.67 1.68
N SER A 66 -1.89 22.81 1.04
CA SER A 66 -2.90 23.73 0.52
C SER A 66 -2.56 24.12 -0.91
N VAL A 67 -3.49 23.90 -1.84
CA VAL A 67 -3.34 24.32 -3.24
C VAL A 67 -3.65 25.81 -3.35
N SER A 68 -2.64 26.64 -3.56
CA SER A 68 -2.77 28.09 -3.71
C SER A 68 -1.69 28.66 -4.63
N PRO A 69 -1.82 29.91 -5.10
CA PRO A 69 -0.79 30.56 -5.92
C PRO A 69 0.60 30.61 -5.26
N ALA A 70 0.69 30.48 -3.93
CA ALA A 70 1.97 30.46 -3.20
C ALA A 70 2.89 29.32 -3.65
N ILE A 71 2.35 28.23 -4.20
CA ILE A 71 3.12 27.12 -4.78
C ILE A 71 4.04 27.60 -5.92
N LEU A 72 3.62 28.63 -6.66
CA LEU A 72 4.40 29.19 -7.76
C LEU A 72 5.51 30.13 -7.27
N MET A 73 5.40 30.60 -6.01
CA MET A 73 6.32 31.56 -5.41
C MET A 73 7.45 30.89 -4.61
N GLY A 74 7.40 29.56 -4.42
CA GLY A 74 8.46 28.83 -3.76
C GLY A 74 7.97 27.62 -2.97
N THR A 75 8.75 27.25 -1.96
CA THR A 75 8.51 26.08 -1.12
C THR A 75 7.35 26.32 -0.14
N VAL A 76 6.39 25.40 -0.11
CA VAL A 76 5.25 25.39 0.81
C VAL A 76 5.22 24.08 1.62
N LYS A 77 4.31 23.97 2.59
CA LYS A 77 4.08 22.70 3.28
C LYS A 77 3.43 21.71 2.32
N GLY A 78 4.00 20.52 2.20
CA GLY A 78 3.45 19.36 1.53
C GLY A 78 2.86 18.34 2.50
N ARG A 79 2.39 17.23 1.94
CA ARG A 79 1.95 16.04 2.65
C ARG A 79 1.91 14.85 1.69
N LEU A 80 1.96 13.65 2.26
CA LEU A 80 1.46 12.47 1.56
C LEU A 80 -0.07 12.48 1.55
N ASP A 81 -0.63 12.13 0.41
CA ASP A 81 -2.06 12.05 0.17
C ASP A 81 -2.42 10.60 -0.14
N ILE A 82 -3.49 10.12 0.49
CA ILE A 82 -4.11 8.85 0.18
C ILE A 82 -5.28 9.17 -0.74
N SER A 83 -5.14 8.82 -2.01
CA SER A 83 -6.16 8.96 -3.03
C SER A 83 -7.39 8.12 -2.67
N LYS A 84 -8.55 8.78 -2.67
CA LYS A 84 -9.85 8.12 -2.47
C LYS A 84 -10.16 7.19 -3.65
N PRO A 85 -10.97 6.14 -3.46
CA PRO A 85 -11.31 5.20 -4.54
C PRO A 85 -11.83 5.87 -5.82
N PHE A 86 -12.67 6.90 -5.67
CA PHE A 86 -13.17 7.68 -6.81
C PHE A 86 -12.05 8.38 -7.60
N TYR A 87 -11.04 8.94 -6.91
CA TYR A 87 -9.91 9.60 -7.55
C TYR A 87 -9.06 8.62 -8.35
N ILE A 88 -8.81 7.43 -7.80
CA ILE A 88 -8.09 6.37 -8.51
C ILE A 88 -8.88 5.91 -9.75
N SER A 89 -10.21 5.74 -9.63
CA SER A 89 -11.07 5.30 -10.74
C SER A 89 -11.13 6.28 -11.92
N THR A 90 -10.86 7.57 -11.66
CA THR A 90 -10.84 8.65 -12.66
C THR A 90 -9.42 9.04 -13.08
N SER A 91 -8.39 8.35 -12.55
CA SER A 91 -7.00 8.47 -12.98
C SER A 91 -6.67 7.45 -14.07
N ASP A 92 -5.49 7.53 -14.68
CA ASP A 92 -5.01 6.56 -15.67
C ASP A 92 -3.86 5.74 -15.09
N ALA A 93 -4.00 4.41 -15.10
CA ALA A 93 -2.93 3.48 -14.78
C ALA A 93 -1.91 3.46 -15.93
N GLN A 94 -0.67 3.85 -15.68
CA GLN A 94 0.36 3.94 -16.72
C GLN A 94 1.09 2.62 -16.88
N PHE A 95 1.68 2.10 -15.81
CA PHE A 95 2.40 0.83 -15.79
C PHE A 95 2.44 0.25 -14.38
N SER A 96 2.75 -1.04 -14.27
CA SER A 96 2.96 -1.72 -13.00
C SER A 96 4.25 -2.53 -12.97
N TYR A 97 4.71 -2.83 -11.76
CA TYR A 97 5.92 -3.60 -11.50
C TYR A 97 5.68 -4.52 -10.29
N VAL A 98 6.06 -5.79 -10.40
CA VAL A 98 5.97 -6.76 -9.30
C VAL A 98 7.25 -6.65 -8.46
N MET A 99 7.11 -6.27 -7.19
CA MET A 99 8.24 -6.00 -6.32
C MET A 99 8.72 -7.25 -5.57
N THR A 100 10.02 -7.29 -5.29
CA THR A 100 10.55 -8.11 -4.19
C THR A 100 10.21 -7.47 -2.84
N ASP A 101 10.25 -8.26 -1.75
CA ASP A 101 10.04 -7.73 -0.39
C ASP A 101 11.05 -6.63 0.00
N ALA A 102 12.29 -6.74 -0.48
CA ALA A 102 13.30 -5.71 -0.26
C ALA A 102 12.94 -4.38 -0.95
N GLN A 103 12.43 -4.45 -2.19
CA GLN A 103 11.93 -3.29 -2.90
C GLN A 103 10.69 -2.71 -2.23
N TYR A 104 9.76 -3.55 -1.77
CA TYR A 104 8.60 -3.13 -0.99
C TYR A 104 9.01 -2.37 0.28
N ALA A 105 9.96 -2.91 1.05
CA ALA A 105 10.51 -2.22 2.22
C ALA A 105 11.18 -0.88 1.85
N ALA A 106 11.91 -0.83 0.73
CA ALA A 106 12.50 0.41 0.24
C ALA A 106 11.43 1.46 -0.13
N ILE A 107 10.29 1.05 -0.69
CA ILE A 107 9.15 1.94 -0.97
C ILE A 107 8.50 2.42 0.34
N LEU A 108 8.35 1.58 1.36
CA LEU A 108 7.86 2.03 2.67
C LEU A 108 8.82 3.05 3.32
N ALA A 109 10.13 2.86 3.17
CA ALA A 109 11.12 3.83 3.63
C ALA A 109 11.03 5.16 2.85
N LEU A 110 10.69 5.13 1.55
CA LEU A 110 10.41 6.35 0.78
C LEU A 110 9.20 7.09 1.35
N VAL A 111 8.11 6.37 1.60
CA VAL A 111 6.89 6.93 2.21
C VAL A 111 7.22 7.60 3.54
N ALA A 112 7.96 6.93 4.42
CA ALA A 112 8.37 7.50 5.71
C ALA A 112 9.24 8.77 5.54
N ALA A 113 10.14 8.79 4.55
CA ALA A 113 11.02 9.95 4.30
C ALA A 113 10.29 11.19 3.74
N TRP A 114 9.13 10.99 3.12
CA TRP A 114 8.31 12.07 2.52
C TRP A 114 7.08 12.45 3.36
N ASP A 115 6.79 11.69 4.41
CA ASP A 115 5.69 11.95 5.33
C ASP A 115 5.92 13.20 6.19
N GLU A 116 4.84 13.88 6.58
CA GLU A 116 4.89 15.13 7.35
C GLU A 116 5.30 14.93 8.82
N LYS A 117 5.15 13.73 9.37
CA LYS A 117 5.50 13.40 10.76
C LYS A 117 6.87 12.75 10.87
N THR A 118 7.22 11.91 9.90
CA THR A 118 8.45 11.10 9.98
C THR A 118 9.57 11.58 9.08
N GLY A 119 9.34 12.54 8.18
CA GLY A 119 10.32 12.95 7.18
C GLY A 119 10.24 14.42 6.74
N ASP A 120 10.65 14.68 5.50
CA ASP A 120 10.65 16.02 4.89
C ASP A 120 9.49 16.15 3.90
N ALA A 121 8.40 16.75 4.39
CA ALA A 121 7.22 17.06 3.61
C ALA A 121 7.23 18.48 3.02
N ARG A 122 8.38 19.11 2.76
CA ARG A 122 8.41 20.36 1.98
C ARG A 122 7.97 20.10 0.54
N TYR A 123 7.02 20.88 0.04
CA TYR A 123 6.57 20.84 -1.35
C TYR A 123 7.15 22.01 -2.13
N ASN A 124 7.74 21.73 -3.27
CA ASN A 124 8.21 22.74 -4.21
C ASN A 124 7.92 22.26 -5.64
N LEU A 125 7.27 23.10 -6.44
CA LEU A 125 6.85 22.73 -7.79
C LEU A 125 8.02 22.37 -8.72
N ASN A 126 9.21 22.92 -8.49
CA ASN A 126 10.39 22.70 -9.34
C ASN A 126 11.30 21.59 -8.80
N GLU A 127 11.37 21.41 -7.48
CA GLU A 127 12.42 20.62 -6.83
C GLU A 127 11.91 19.40 -6.05
N ARG A 128 10.65 19.42 -5.60
CA ARG A 128 10.10 18.38 -4.71
C ARG A 128 8.58 18.33 -4.83
N ASN A 129 8.11 17.66 -5.86
CA ASN A 129 6.69 17.52 -6.18
C ASN A 129 6.30 16.04 -6.39
N CYS A 130 5.07 15.81 -6.86
CA CYS A 130 4.56 14.46 -7.13
C CYS A 130 5.41 13.65 -8.13
N VAL A 131 6.01 14.30 -9.14
CA VAL A 131 6.87 13.64 -10.13
C VAL A 131 8.19 13.20 -9.51
N HIS A 132 8.81 14.05 -8.70
CA HIS A 132 10.04 13.71 -7.95
C HIS A 132 9.80 12.54 -6.99
N PHE A 133 8.62 12.51 -6.34
CA PHE A 133 8.24 11.40 -5.46
C PHE A 133 8.15 10.07 -6.20
N VAL A 134 7.46 10.01 -7.34
CA VAL A 134 7.36 8.77 -8.14
C VAL A 134 8.67 8.43 -8.86
N GLN A 135 9.53 9.41 -9.14
CA GLN A 135 10.89 9.20 -9.63
C GLN A 135 11.75 8.47 -8.59
N GLU A 136 11.75 8.91 -7.33
CA GLU A 136 12.46 8.21 -6.25
C GLU A 136 11.89 6.80 -6.02
N ALA A 137 10.57 6.62 -6.15
CA ALA A 137 9.96 5.28 -6.12
C ALA A 137 10.52 4.40 -7.24
N ALA A 138 10.48 4.88 -8.49
CA ALA A 138 11.03 4.17 -9.65
C ALA A 138 12.52 3.83 -9.49
N GLN A 139 13.31 4.74 -8.89
CA GLN A 139 14.73 4.51 -8.60
C GLN A 139 14.92 3.35 -7.61
N ARG A 140 14.11 3.28 -6.55
CA ARG A 140 14.16 2.18 -5.56
C ARG A 140 13.73 0.84 -6.13
N LEU A 141 12.95 0.85 -7.21
CA LEU A 141 12.63 -0.35 -7.98
C LEU A 141 13.74 -0.76 -8.96
N GLY A 142 14.78 0.05 -9.14
CA GLY A 142 15.83 -0.20 -10.11
C GLY A 142 15.40 0.02 -11.57
N LEU A 143 14.37 0.85 -11.80
CA LEU A 143 13.99 1.27 -13.15
C LEU A 143 15.02 2.25 -13.70
N VAL A 144 15.17 2.26 -15.03
CA VAL A 144 16.15 3.09 -15.74
C VAL A 144 15.47 4.23 -16.51
N GLY A 145 16.24 5.16 -17.07
CA GLY A 145 15.69 6.27 -17.85
C GLY A 145 14.82 7.21 -17.01
N LEU A 146 15.27 7.54 -15.80
CA LEU A 146 14.49 8.35 -14.85
C LEU A 146 14.77 9.85 -14.96
N ASP A 147 15.83 10.26 -15.65
CA ASP A 147 16.23 11.66 -15.75
C ASP A 147 15.48 12.37 -16.88
N HIS A 148 14.50 13.20 -16.50
CA HIS A 148 13.64 13.94 -17.42
C HIS A 148 13.28 15.34 -16.86
N PRO A 149 14.24 16.26 -16.74
CA PRO A 149 14.04 17.57 -16.10
C PRO A 149 12.85 18.35 -16.71
N ASP A 150 12.64 18.24 -18.02
CA ASP A 150 11.56 18.93 -18.76
C ASP A 150 10.15 18.34 -18.50
N LEU A 151 10.08 17.18 -17.83
CA LEU A 151 8.83 16.47 -17.53
C LEU A 151 8.45 16.52 -16.04
N MET A 152 9.25 17.19 -15.20
CA MET A 152 9.03 17.27 -13.75
C MET A 152 7.72 17.92 -13.33
N LYS A 153 6.97 18.54 -14.26
CA LYS A 153 5.63 19.11 -14.05
C LYS A 153 4.57 18.49 -14.97
N LYS A 154 4.90 17.37 -15.61
CA LYS A 154 4.05 16.67 -16.61
C LYS A 154 3.88 15.21 -16.20
N PRO A 155 3.10 14.91 -15.15
CA PRO A 155 3.06 13.60 -14.50
C PRO A 155 2.83 12.44 -15.46
N ARG A 156 1.82 12.54 -16.34
CA ARG A 156 1.58 11.50 -17.36
C ARG A 156 2.73 11.33 -18.34
N SER A 157 3.28 12.44 -18.84
CA SER A 157 4.37 12.38 -19.82
C SER A 157 5.62 11.74 -19.22
N TYR A 158 5.94 12.10 -17.98
CA TYR A 158 7.04 11.50 -17.23
C TYR A 158 6.84 9.98 -17.06
N LEU A 159 5.70 9.54 -16.55
CA LEU A 159 5.44 8.12 -16.33
C LEU A 159 5.43 7.30 -17.63
N LYS A 160 4.95 7.88 -18.74
CA LYS A 160 5.05 7.25 -20.07
C LYS A 160 6.49 7.10 -20.53
N ALA A 161 7.34 8.10 -20.31
CA ALA A 161 8.76 8.04 -20.67
C ALA A 161 9.49 6.94 -19.87
N VAL A 162 9.25 6.87 -18.56
CA VAL A 162 9.78 5.81 -17.70
C VAL A 162 9.28 4.43 -18.16
N ALA A 163 8.00 4.27 -18.46
CA ALA A 163 7.46 3.00 -18.96
C ALA A 163 8.13 2.57 -20.28
N GLN A 164 8.32 3.49 -21.22
CA GLN A 164 8.97 3.24 -22.51
C GLN A 164 10.44 2.82 -22.34
N ALA A 165 11.16 3.42 -21.40
CA ALA A 165 12.55 3.04 -21.09
C ALA A 165 12.67 1.66 -20.41
N ASN A 166 11.56 1.07 -19.96
CA ASN A 166 11.53 -0.15 -19.14
C ASN A 166 10.52 -1.19 -19.65
N VAL A 167 10.17 -1.21 -20.93
CA VAL A 167 9.14 -2.11 -21.49
C VAL A 167 9.39 -3.60 -21.23
N ASP A 168 10.66 -4.00 -21.08
CA ASP A 168 11.04 -5.39 -20.76
C ASP A 168 11.01 -5.70 -19.25
N ARG A 169 10.75 -4.69 -18.40
CA ARG A 169 10.78 -4.78 -16.93
C ARG A 169 9.44 -4.48 -16.28
N VAL A 170 8.57 -3.71 -16.94
CA VAL A 170 7.27 -3.29 -16.42
C VAL A 170 6.14 -3.85 -17.26
N THR A 171 4.98 -4.03 -16.65
CA THR A 171 3.74 -4.25 -17.40
C THR A 171 3.20 -2.88 -17.81
N VAL A 172 3.30 -2.55 -19.09
CA VAL A 172 2.69 -1.33 -19.64
C VAL A 172 1.18 -1.49 -19.68
N ILE A 173 0.45 -0.57 -19.04
CA ILE A 173 -1.02 -0.64 -18.91
C ILE A 173 -1.66 0.39 -19.84
N GLY A 174 -1.43 1.68 -19.59
CA GLY A 174 -1.96 2.78 -20.40
C GLY A 174 -3.50 2.84 -20.47
N GLN A 175 -4.21 2.46 -19.40
CA GLN A 175 -5.67 2.33 -19.37
C GLN A 175 -6.32 3.32 -18.39
N PRO A 176 -7.58 3.74 -18.65
CA PRO A 176 -8.39 4.42 -17.65
C PRO A 176 -8.55 3.58 -16.39
N GLY A 177 -8.50 4.23 -15.23
CA GLY A 177 -8.40 3.58 -13.93
C GLY A 177 -9.60 2.69 -13.63
N LYS A 178 -10.82 3.10 -14.00
CA LYS A 178 -12.00 2.24 -13.90
C LYS A 178 -11.85 0.91 -14.65
N ALA A 179 -11.28 0.94 -15.86
CA ALA A 179 -11.07 -0.27 -16.65
C ALA A 179 -9.98 -1.15 -16.03
N TYR A 180 -8.86 -0.56 -15.62
CA TYR A 180 -7.78 -1.30 -14.99
C TYR A 180 -8.21 -1.91 -13.65
N LEU A 181 -8.87 -1.15 -12.78
CA LEU A 181 -9.38 -1.66 -11.50
C LEU A 181 -10.36 -2.84 -11.68
N ALA A 182 -11.19 -2.82 -12.71
CA ALA A 182 -12.10 -3.92 -13.02
C ALA A 182 -11.38 -5.19 -13.53
N SER A 183 -10.15 -5.05 -14.05
CA SER A 183 -9.32 -6.17 -14.49
C SER A 183 -8.52 -6.82 -13.35
N LEU A 184 -8.40 -6.14 -12.20
CA LEU A 184 -7.57 -6.63 -11.10
C LEU A 184 -8.23 -7.84 -10.42
N PRO A 185 -7.43 -8.84 -9.98
CA PRO A 185 -7.94 -9.93 -9.17
C PRO A 185 -8.48 -9.38 -7.83
N PRO A 186 -9.40 -10.09 -7.16
CA PRO A 186 -9.88 -9.72 -5.83
C PRO A 186 -8.73 -9.45 -4.85
N LEU A 187 -8.96 -8.55 -3.89
CA LEU A 187 -7.98 -8.29 -2.84
C LEU A 187 -7.70 -9.57 -2.04
N PRO A 188 -6.44 -9.86 -1.71
CA PRO A 188 -6.14 -10.90 -0.74
C PRO A 188 -6.84 -10.56 0.58
N VAL A 189 -7.74 -11.44 1.02
CA VAL A 189 -8.37 -11.32 2.34
C VAL A 189 -7.31 -11.71 3.37
N ALA A 190 -7.16 -10.92 4.44
CA ALA A 190 -6.28 -11.32 5.55
C ALA A 190 -6.70 -12.73 6.03
N PRO A 191 -5.75 -13.65 6.28
CA PRO A 191 -6.09 -14.92 6.87
C PRO A 191 -6.79 -14.65 8.20
N VAL A 192 -8.04 -15.09 8.31
CA VAL A 192 -8.78 -15.07 9.57
C VAL A 192 -8.10 -16.10 10.46
N THR A 193 -7.14 -15.68 11.29
CA THR A 193 -6.75 -16.50 12.43
C THR A 193 -8.00 -16.74 13.26
N PRO A 194 -8.42 -17.99 13.52
CA PRO A 194 -9.45 -18.26 14.50
C PRO A 194 -8.96 -17.64 15.80
N GLN A 195 -9.63 -16.58 16.24
CA GLN A 195 -9.39 -16.02 17.56
C GLN A 195 -9.64 -17.17 18.54
N PRO A 196 -8.66 -17.55 19.40
CA PRO A 196 -8.91 -18.52 20.44
C PRO A 196 -10.15 -18.07 21.20
N ALA A 197 -11.14 -18.96 21.32
CA ALA A 197 -12.30 -18.68 22.13
C ALA A 197 -11.82 -18.17 23.48
N ALA A 198 -12.32 -17.00 23.89
CA ALA A 198 -12.07 -16.50 25.23
C ALA A 198 -12.43 -17.62 26.21
N PRO A 199 -11.58 -17.93 27.20
CA PRO A 199 -11.91 -18.96 28.17
C PRO A 199 -13.25 -18.59 28.82
N ALA A 200 -14.18 -19.54 28.79
CA ALA A 200 -15.40 -19.44 29.58
C ALA A 200 -14.98 -19.25 31.04
N VAL A 201 -15.40 -18.13 31.62
CA VAL A 201 -15.31 -17.93 33.06
C VAL A 201 -16.28 -18.91 33.70
N ASP A 202 -15.74 -20.00 34.25
CA ASP A 202 -16.46 -20.90 35.15
C ASP A 202 -16.78 -20.13 36.43
N ASP A 203 -18.01 -19.66 36.53
CA ASP A 203 -18.56 -19.04 37.72
C ASP A 203 -19.09 -20.14 38.66
N ALA A 204 -18.19 -20.79 39.38
CA ALA A 204 -18.54 -21.78 40.40
C ALA A 204 -17.43 -22.00 41.45
N ALA A 205 -17.41 -21.17 42.50
CA ALA A 205 -17.03 -21.60 43.86
C ALA A 205 -17.42 -20.51 44.89
N THR A 206 -18.60 -20.64 45.49
CA THR A 206 -18.80 -21.17 46.86
C THR A 206 -18.57 -20.13 47.96
N VAL A 207 -19.71 -19.60 48.42
CA VAL A 207 -19.91 -18.98 49.72
C VAL A 207 -19.58 -19.98 50.83
N GLN A 208 -18.65 -19.64 51.72
CA GLN A 208 -18.61 -20.22 53.05
C GLN A 208 -18.10 -19.19 54.05
N GLY A 209 -19.00 -18.76 54.93
CA GLY A 209 -18.73 -17.81 56.00
C GLY A 209 -17.98 -18.44 57.17
N ALA A 210 -17.26 -17.60 57.90
CA ALA A 210 -16.91 -17.82 59.28
C ALA A 210 -16.97 -16.47 60.01
N MET A 211 -17.96 -16.34 60.90
CA MET A 211 -18.03 -15.31 61.94
C MET A 211 -16.92 -15.58 62.97
N GLY A 212 -16.29 -14.51 63.47
CA GLY A 212 -15.25 -14.61 64.49
C GLY A 212 -14.90 -13.24 65.09
N THR A 213 -15.63 -12.90 66.14
CA THR A 213 -15.65 -11.69 66.97
C THR A 213 -14.32 -11.18 67.56
N SER A 214 -14.27 -9.85 67.73
CA SER A 214 -13.84 -9.09 68.93
C SER A 214 -12.41 -8.51 69.04
N SER A 215 -12.40 -7.18 69.17
CA SER A 215 -11.63 -6.34 70.10
C SER A 215 -10.11 -6.18 69.94
N ARG A 216 -9.66 -4.96 69.60
CA ARG A 216 -9.05 -4.03 70.57
C ARG A 216 -8.79 -2.63 69.99
N MET A 217 -8.59 -1.73 70.95
CA MET A 217 -8.71 -0.27 70.97
C MET A 217 -7.32 0.40 70.95
N SER A 218 -7.31 1.75 70.99
CA SER A 218 -6.18 2.71 71.14
C SER A 218 -5.52 3.25 69.87
N THR A 219 -5.81 4.51 69.46
CA THR A 219 -5.21 5.82 69.87
C THR A 219 -3.73 5.93 69.45
N THR A 220 -3.19 6.98 68.82
CA THR A 220 -3.31 8.44 69.04
C THR A 220 -2.58 9.21 67.92
N ASP A 221 -3.03 10.45 67.70
CA ASP A 221 -2.40 11.67 67.14
C ASP A 221 -0.97 11.68 66.58
N SER A 222 -0.80 12.30 65.41
CA SER A 222 -0.27 13.67 65.24
C SER A 222 -0.50 14.18 63.81
#